data_AF-A0A0S7XNC4-F1
#
_entry.id   AF-A0A0S7XNC4-F1
#
_cell.length_a   1.000
_cell.length_b   1.000
_cell.length_c   1.000
_cell.angle_alpha   90.00
_cell.angle_beta   90.00
_cell.angle_gamma   90.00
#
_symmetry.space_group_name_H-M   'P 1'
#
loop_
_entity.id
_entity.type
_entity.pdbx_description
1 polymer ?
#
loop_
_entity_poly.entity_id
_entity_poly.type
_entity_poly.pdbx_seq_one_letter_code
_entity_poly.pdbx_strand_id
1 'polypeptide(L)'
;TPQPWEGILNLDYRQGPEMPFLTASNLTKICDFPESNFICFPYESRRTGIYIAGCVRKPMDMDETITDATGAALKAIQCMELESRGRAVHPRAMDLSYPEFLLIRCTQCKRCTIECPFSALEEDEKGTPLPNLFRCRRCGICMGACPERIIGFKDYSVDIISSMIKAINVPYEDEPKFRILCFACENDAIPALDMAGINRTIYDASIRVIPVRCLGSLNLVFISDSLARGMDGILLLGCVLGDDYQCHFVRGSELAQYRLSKVGETLQRLALEPERVHMEQVMITDYHKLPKMINEFIEKIKEIGPNPFKGF
;
A
#
# COMPACT_ATOMS: atom_id res chain seq x y z
N THR A 1 28.04 -19.02 0.15
CA THR A 1 27.78 -20.34 0.74
C THR A 1 26.33 -20.38 1.17
N PRO A 2 25.55 -21.41 0.82
CA PRO A 2 24.21 -21.57 1.37
C PRO A 2 24.30 -21.53 2.89
N GLN A 3 23.44 -20.75 3.52
CA GLN A 3 23.44 -20.67 4.98
C GLN A 3 23.05 -22.04 5.56
N PRO A 4 23.56 -22.44 6.74
CA PRO A 4 23.26 -23.77 7.31
C PRO A 4 21.78 -24.02 7.62
N TRP A 5 20.93 -22.99 7.50
CA TRP A 5 19.48 -23.05 7.68
C TRP A 5 18.67 -22.99 6.37
N GLU A 6 19.31 -22.93 5.20
CA GLU A 6 18.59 -22.99 3.92
C GLU A 6 17.95 -24.36 3.72
N GLY A 7 16.62 -24.39 3.56
CA GLY A 7 15.82 -25.60 3.31
C GLY A 7 15.19 -26.21 4.56
N ILE A 8 15.23 -25.55 5.72
CA ILE A 8 14.62 -26.07 6.95
C ILE A 8 13.09 -25.96 6.89
N LEU A 9 12.55 -24.80 6.54
CA LEU A 9 11.10 -24.59 6.52
C LEU A 9 10.45 -25.09 5.23
N ASN A 10 11.20 -25.08 4.13
CA ASN A 10 10.80 -25.61 2.82
C ASN A 10 9.37 -25.17 2.39
N LEU A 11 9.09 -23.87 2.50
CA LEU A 11 7.77 -23.31 2.22
C LEU A 11 7.55 -23.13 0.71
N ASP A 12 6.34 -23.45 0.23
CA ASP A 12 5.97 -23.26 -1.19
C ASP A 12 5.58 -21.79 -1.51
N TYR A 13 6.41 -20.82 -1.13
CA TYR A 13 6.20 -19.41 -1.44
C TYR A 13 7.08 -18.96 -2.60
N ARG A 14 6.50 -18.20 -3.54
CA ARG A 14 7.24 -17.60 -4.65
C ARG A 14 8.47 -16.80 -4.22
N GLN A 15 8.39 -16.10 -3.09
CA GLN A 15 9.49 -15.29 -2.56
C GLN A 15 10.65 -16.10 -1.95
N GLY A 16 10.51 -17.42 -1.87
CA GLY A 16 11.53 -18.32 -1.36
C GLY A 16 11.02 -19.25 -0.25
N PRO A 17 11.76 -20.34 0.01
CA PRO A 17 11.34 -21.42 0.91
C PRO A 17 11.44 -21.10 2.39
N GLU A 18 12.08 -19.97 2.74
CA GLU A 18 12.30 -19.57 4.12
C GLU A 18 11.44 -18.37 4.51
N MET A 19 11.49 -18.02 5.79
CA MET A 19 11.00 -16.72 6.24
C MET A 19 11.83 -15.60 5.60
N PRO A 20 11.22 -14.49 5.19
CA PRO A 20 11.97 -13.33 4.74
C PRO A 20 12.84 -12.83 5.90
N PHE A 21 14.12 -12.53 5.66
CA PHE A 21 15.01 -11.94 6.67
C PHE A 21 15.06 -10.42 6.49
N LEU A 22 15.18 -9.66 7.58
CA LEU A 22 15.57 -8.25 7.48
C LEU A 22 17.07 -8.18 7.27
N THR A 23 17.48 -7.57 6.16
CA THR A 23 18.90 -7.23 5.97
C THR A 23 19.01 -5.77 6.37
N ALA A 24 19.39 -5.47 7.60
CA ALA A 24 19.73 -4.10 7.97
C ALA A 24 20.93 -3.66 7.12
N SER A 25 20.81 -2.52 6.44
CA SER A 25 21.82 -2.02 5.51
C SER A 25 23.20 -1.77 6.13
N ASN A 26 23.32 -1.71 7.47
CA ASN A 26 24.56 -1.34 8.18
C ASN A 26 24.92 -2.19 9.42
N LEU A 27 24.29 -3.35 9.64
CA LEU A 27 24.77 -4.31 10.66
C LEU A 27 24.86 -5.72 10.06
N THR A 28 25.86 -6.47 10.52
CA THR A 28 25.94 -7.94 10.43
C THR A 28 24.55 -8.52 10.52
N LYS A 29 24.18 -9.45 9.62
CA LYS A 29 22.91 -10.19 9.64
C LYS A 29 22.64 -10.80 11.03
N ILE A 30 22.09 -10.00 11.94
CA ILE A 30 21.52 -10.48 13.19
C ILE A 30 20.26 -11.20 12.73
N CYS A 31 20.02 -12.38 13.30
CA CYS A 31 18.94 -13.28 12.96
C CYS A 31 17.58 -12.69 13.38
N ASP A 32 17.23 -11.49 12.92
CA ASP A 32 15.97 -10.84 13.22
C ASP A 32 14.96 -11.22 12.13
N PHE A 33 13.99 -12.05 12.50
CA PHE A 33 12.85 -12.28 11.63
C PHE A 33 11.95 -11.05 11.64
N PRO A 34 11.59 -10.50 10.47
CA PRO A 34 10.72 -9.35 10.37
C PRO A 34 9.35 -9.63 10.96
N GLU A 35 8.91 -8.69 11.78
CA GLU A 35 7.52 -8.50 12.07
C GLU A 35 6.78 -8.06 10.80
N SER A 36 5.48 -8.29 10.76
CA SER A 36 4.64 -7.84 9.66
C SER A 36 4.52 -6.32 9.64
N ASN A 37 4.45 -5.71 10.83
CA ASN A 37 4.46 -4.26 11.05
C ASN A 37 4.75 -4.04 12.54
N PHE A 38 5.78 -3.27 12.89
CA PHE A 38 6.24 -3.18 14.27
C PHE A 38 5.29 -2.40 15.21
N ILE A 39 4.34 -1.63 14.66
CA ILE A 39 3.33 -0.90 15.44
C ILE A 39 2.06 -1.74 15.56
N CYS A 40 1.51 -2.14 14.42
CA CYS A 40 0.16 -2.71 14.35
C CYS A 40 0.15 -4.24 14.44
N PHE A 41 1.21 -4.91 13.98
CA PHE A 41 1.29 -6.37 13.90
C PHE A 41 2.64 -6.90 14.42
N PRO A 42 3.08 -6.52 15.64
CA PRO A 42 4.42 -6.83 16.13
C PRO A 42 4.64 -8.33 16.35
N TYR A 43 3.58 -9.08 16.63
CA TYR A 43 3.63 -10.52 16.87
C TYR A 43 3.35 -11.37 15.62
N GLU A 44 3.11 -10.74 14.47
CA GLU A 44 2.90 -11.48 13.21
C GLU A 44 4.18 -11.50 12.39
N SER A 45 4.45 -12.61 11.72
CA SER A 45 5.46 -12.61 10.68
C SER A 45 4.89 -12.08 9.35
N ARG A 46 5.77 -11.85 8.38
CA ARG A 46 5.38 -11.52 6.99
C ARG A 46 4.76 -12.71 6.24
N ARG A 47 4.79 -13.93 6.81
CA ARG A 47 4.09 -15.10 6.27
C ARG A 47 2.79 -15.30 7.07
N THR A 48 1.64 -15.18 6.41
CA THR A 48 0.34 -15.36 7.05
C THR A 48 0.23 -16.75 7.66
N GLY A 49 -0.21 -16.83 8.92
CA GLY A 49 -0.36 -18.09 9.67
C GLY A 49 0.93 -18.63 10.30
N ILE A 50 2.09 -17.98 10.08
CA ILE A 50 3.35 -18.33 10.73
C ILE A 50 3.68 -17.25 11.76
N TYR A 51 3.95 -17.67 13.00
CA TYR A 51 4.25 -16.80 14.13
C TYR A 51 5.63 -17.15 14.69
N ILE A 52 6.28 -16.15 15.26
CA ILE A 52 7.66 -16.25 15.75
C ILE A 52 7.67 -15.68 17.17
N ALA A 53 8.34 -16.35 18.10
CA ALA A 53 8.36 -15.97 19.51
C ALA A 53 9.73 -16.15 20.16
N GLY A 54 10.11 -15.21 21.01
CA GLY A 54 11.32 -15.23 21.83
C GLY A 54 12.57 -14.72 21.11
N CYS A 55 13.74 -15.09 21.63
CA CYS A 55 15.05 -14.54 21.21
C CYS A 55 15.43 -14.80 19.75
N VAL A 56 14.67 -15.65 19.05
CA VAL A 56 14.79 -15.85 17.61
C VAL A 56 14.34 -14.62 16.81
N ARG A 57 13.47 -13.75 17.35
CA ARG A 57 12.98 -12.54 16.66
C ARG A 57 13.88 -11.33 16.89
N LYS A 58 14.30 -11.11 18.13
CA LYS A 58 15.18 -10.03 18.60
C LYS A 58 15.75 -10.42 19.97
N PRO A 59 16.87 -9.85 20.43
CA PRO A 59 17.34 -10.00 21.80
C PRO A 59 16.24 -9.58 22.79
N MET A 60 15.96 -10.43 23.78
CA MET A 60 14.94 -10.21 24.79
C MET A 60 15.42 -10.73 26.15
N ASP A 61 14.94 -10.12 27.23
CA ASP A 61 15.00 -10.73 28.55
C ASP A 61 13.89 -11.78 28.75
N MET A 62 13.82 -12.37 29.95
CA MET A 62 12.82 -13.39 30.27
C MET A 62 11.38 -12.86 30.26
N ASP A 63 11.15 -11.64 30.75
CA ASP A 63 9.82 -11.05 30.86
C ASP A 63 9.29 -10.61 29.49
N GLU A 64 10.16 -10.03 28.67
CA GLU A 64 9.89 -9.73 27.27
C GLU A 64 9.60 -11.00 26.47
N THR A 65 10.36 -12.07 26.69
CA THR A 65 10.14 -13.36 26.02
C THR A 65 8.78 -13.96 26.38
N ILE A 66 8.36 -13.89 27.65
CA ILE A 66 7.03 -14.36 28.08
C ILE A 66 5.93 -13.54 27.42
N THR A 67 6.08 -12.22 27.39
CA THR A 67 5.12 -11.30 26.75
C THR A 67 5.02 -11.59 25.25
N ASP A 68 6.16 -11.83 24.60
CA ASP A 68 6.23 -12.13 23.18
C ASP A 68 5.59 -13.47 22.81
N ALA A 69 5.92 -14.52 23.55
CA ALA A 69 5.31 -15.83 23.38
C ALA A 69 3.79 -15.78 23.59
N THR A 70 3.34 -15.01 24.58
CA THR A 70 1.91 -14.78 24.83
C THR A 70 1.26 -14.07 23.64
N GLY A 71 1.88 -13.00 23.13
CA GLY A 71 1.40 -12.28 21.95
C GLY A 71 1.29 -13.18 20.72
N ALA A 72 2.34 -13.94 20.40
CA ALA A 72 2.36 -14.88 19.29
C ALA A 72 1.26 -15.96 19.42
N ALA A 73 1.08 -16.53 20.62
CA ALA A 73 0.04 -17.52 20.88
C ALA A 73 -1.37 -16.94 20.70
N LEU A 74 -1.64 -15.75 21.23
CA LEU A 74 -2.94 -15.08 21.06
C LEU A 74 -3.23 -14.76 19.60
N LYS A 75 -2.20 -14.40 18.82
CA LYS A 75 -2.35 -14.18 17.37
C LYS A 75 -2.62 -15.46 16.60
N ALA A 76 -1.98 -16.57 16.98
CA ALA A 76 -2.27 -17.88 16.40
C ALA A 76 -3.73 -18.32 16.70
N ILE A 77 -4.18 -18.15 17.95
CA ILE A 77 -5.58 -18.42 18.34
C ILE A 77 -6.54 -17.54 17.53
N GLN A 78 -6.26 -16.24 17.41
CA GLN A 78 -7.07 -15.32 16.60
C GLN A 78 -7.15 -15.79 15.13
N CYS A 79 -6.06 -16.27 14.55
CA CYS A 79 -6.04 -16.80 13.19
C CYS A 79 -6.99 -17.98 13.03
N MET A 80 -6.89 -18.98 13.91
CA MET A 80 -7.74 -20.18 13.89
C MET A 80 -9.23 -19.83 14.08
N GLU A 81 -9.53 -18.93 15.02
CA GLU A 81 -10.89 -18.45 15.27
C GLU A 81 -11.49 -17.74 14.06
N LEU A 82 -10.72 -16.87 13.39
CA LEU A 82 -11.20 -16.15 12.22
C LEU A 82 -11.31 -17.04 10.99
N GLU A 83 -10.39 -17.99 10.81
CA GLU A 83 -10.45 -19.00 9.76
C GLU A 83 -11.72 -19.83 9.88
N SER A 84 -12.08 -20.28 11.09
CA SER A 84 -13.33 -21.04 11.34
C SER A 84 -14.60 -20.30 10.92
N ARG A 85 -14.52 -18.97 10.79
CA ARG A 85 -15.62 -18.07 10.39
C ARG A 85 -15.47 -17.55 8.97
N GLY A 86 -14.45 -17.98 8.21
CA GLY A 86 -14.15 -17.50 6.87
C GLY A 86 -13.71 -16.02 6.82
N ARG A 87 -13.06 -15.53 7.89
CA ARG A 87 -12.66 -14.13 8.03
C ARG A 87 -11.15 -13.96 7.92
N ALA A 88 -10.72 -12.82 7.38
CA ALA A 88 -9.30 -12.47 7.32
C ALA A 88 -8.81 -12.02 8.70
N VAL A 89 -7.53 -12.26 8.99
CA VAL A 89 -6.91 -11.89 10.27
C VAL A 89 -6.65 -10.39 10.31
N HIS A 90 -5.76 -9.87 9.45
CA HIS A 90 -5.46 -8.44 9.31
C HIS A 90 -4.75 -8.15 7.97
N PRO A 91 -4.72 -6.88 7.51
CA PRO A 91 -5.68 -5.80 7.79
C PRO A 91 -7.05 -6.15 7.20
N ARG A 92 -8.07 -5.37 7.56
CA ARG A 92 -9.44 -5.51 7.01
C ARG A 92 -10.13 -6.84 7.38
N ALA A 93 -10.18 -7.16 8.68
CA ALA A 93 -10.73 -8.41 9.23
C ALA A 93 -12.23 -8.69 8.95
N MET A 94 -13.00 -7.66 8.59
CA MET A 94 -14.41 -7.77 8.21
C MET A 94 -14.64 -7.87 6.70
N ASP A 95 -13.59 -7.78 5.89
CA ASP A 95 -13.76 -7.36 4.50
C ASP A 95 -14.45 -8.37 3.56
N LEU A 96 -14.42 -9.68 3.71
CA LEU A 96 -15.04 -10.68 2.79
C LEU A 96 -14.69 -10.62 1.28
N SER A 97 -14.21 -9.52 0.73
CA SER A 97 -13.84 -9.41 -0.68
C SER A 97 -12.52 -10.12 -0.95
N TYR A 98 -12.40 -10.70 -2.14
CA TYR A 98 -11.18 -11.32 -2.64
C TYR A 98 -10.90 -10.80 -4.05
N PRO A 99 -9.65 -10.88 -4.53
CA PRO A 99 -9.35 -10.48 -5.89
C PRO A 99 -10.05 -11.43 -6.87
N GLU A 100 -10.91 -10.87 -7.72
CA GLU A 100 -11.54 -11.54 -8.85
C GLU A 100 -10.78 -11.19 -10.13
N PHE A 101 -10.61 -12.18 -11.01
CA PHE A 101 -9.76 -12.08 -12.19
C PHE A 101 -10.57 -12.32 -13.47
N LEU A 102 -10.55 -11.35 -14.39
CA LEU A 102 -11.04 -11.54 -15.75
C LEU A 102 -9.94 -12.15 -16.64
N LEU A 103 -9.70 -13.45 -16.48
CA LEU A 103 -8.57 -14.16 -17.09
C LEU A 103 -8.54 -14.13 -18.63
N ILE A 104 -9.67 -13.90 -19.27
CA ILE A 104 -9.78 -13.77 -20.74
C ILE A 104 -8.87 -12.64 -21.29
N ARG A 105 -8.61 -11.60 -20.49
CA ARG A 105 -7.75 -10.46 -20.86
C ARG A 105 -6.33 -10.56 -20.27
N CYS A 106 -5.97 -11.70 -19.66
CA CYS A 106 -4.65 -11.84 -19.05
C CYS A 106 -3.56 -11.98 -20.11
N THR A 107 -2.54 -11.12 -20.04
CA THR A 107 -1.36 -11.16 -20.91
C THR A 107 -0.19 -11.94 -20.30
N GLN A 108 -0.39 -12.63 -19.17
CA GLN A 108 0.63 -13.43 -18.49
C GLN A 108 1.93 -12.66 -18.19
N CYS A 109 1.83 -11.35 -17.93
CA CYS A 109 2.99 -10.47 -17.69
C CYS A 109 3.65 -10.65 -16.32
N LYS A 110 3.08 -11.48 -15.42
CA LYS A 110 3.59 -11.84 -14.09
C LYS A 110 3.80 -10.69 -13.09
N ARG A 111 3.41 -9.44 -13.41
CA ARG A 111 3.54 -8.32 -12.47
C ARG A 111 2.79 -8.56 -11.16
N CYS A 112 1.56 -9.05 -11.24
CA CYS A 112 0.73 -9.31 -10.06
C CYS A 112 1.31 -10.39 -9.13
N THR A 113 1.98 -11.41 -9.67
CA THR A 113 2.60 -12.50 -8.90
C THR A 113 3.93 -12.06 -8.29
N ILE A 114 4.75 -11.30 -9.03
CA ILE A 114 6.03 -10.77 -8.56
C ILE A 114 5.84 -9.71 -7.48
N GLU A 115 4.92 -8.78 -7.67
CA GLU A 115 4.74 -7.64 -6.77
C GLU A 115 3.93 -7.98 -5.52
N CYS A 116 3.30 -9.17 -5.45
CA CYS A 116 2.56 -9.60 -4.26
C CYS A 116 3.54 -9.85 -3.09
N PRO A 117 3.51 -9.03 -2.01
CA PRO A 117 4.44 -9.16 -0.90
C PRO A 117 4.18 -10.40 -0.03
N PHE A 118 3.05 -11.08 -0.22
CA PHE A 118 2.66 -12.26 0.56
C PHE A 118 2.71 -13.56 -0.25
N SER A 119 3.15 -13.51 -1.52
CA SER A 119 3.06 -14.64 -2.46
C SER A 119 1.68 -15.32 -2.47
N ALA A 120 0.62 -14.50 -2.43
CA ALA A 120 -0.75 -14.97 -2.51
C ALA A 120 -1.18 -15.35 -3.93
N LEU A 121 -0.38 -14.99 -4.94
CA LEU A 121 -0.60 -15.37 -6.33
C LEU A 121 0.58 -16.21 -6.79
N GLU A 122 0.29 -17.46 -7.14
CA GLU A 122 1.21 -18.38 -7.81
C GLU A 122 0.96 -18.33 -9.32
N GLU A 123 1.63 -19.20 -10.08
CA GLU A 123 1.54 -19.27 -11.53
C GLU A 123 1.21 -20.71 -11.95
N ASP A 124 0.30 -20.88 -12.90
CA ASP A 124 0.17 -22.16 -13.61
C ASP A 124 1.35 -22.37 -14.58
N GLU A 125 1.38 -23.52 -15.26
CA GLU A 125 2.40 -23.85 -16.27
C GLU A 125 2.49 -22.81 -17.41
N LYS A 126 1.41 -22.07 -17.67
CA LYS A 126 1.31 -21.04 -18.71
C LYS A 126 1.67 -19.63 -18.19
N GLY A 127 1.91 -19.46 -16.89
CA GLY A 127 2.16 -18.16 -16.26
C GLY A 127 0.90 -17.37 -15.91
N THR A 128 -0.28 -18.01 -15.95
CA THR A 128 -1.56 -17.46 -15.50
C THR A 128 -1.56 -17.38 -13.97
N PRO A 129 -2.00 -16.27 -13.35
CA PRO A 129 -2.02 -16.14 -11.91
C PRO A 129 -3.01 -17.14 -11.28
N LEU A 130 -2.52 -17.93 -10.33
CA LEU A 130 -3.30 -18.89 -9.54
C LEU A 130 -3.43 -18.38 -8.09
N PRO A 131 -4.60 -17.88 -7.66
CA PRO A 131 -4.74 -17.25 -6.36
C PRO A 131 -4.83 -18.26 -5.20
N ASN A 132 -3.98 -18.07 -4.19
CA ASN A 132 -4.09 -18.70 -2.89
C ASN A 132 -4.75 -17.72 -1.90
N LEU A 133 -6.04 -17.93 -1.66
CA LEU A 133 -6.87 -17.04 -0.85
C LEU A 133 -6.45 -17.00 0.63
N PHE A 134 -5.83 -18.06 1.15
CA PHE A 134 -5.37 -18.14 2.54
C PHE A 134 -4.18 -17.23 2.83
N ARG A 135 -3.39 -16.89 1.81
CA ARG A 135 -2.25 -15.96 1.93
C ARG A 135 -2.64 -14.51 1.65
N CYS A 136 -3.78 -14.26 1.03
CA CYS A 136 -4.20 -12.94 0.58
C CYS A 136 -4.55 -12.02 1.76
N ARG A 137 -3.88 -10.87 1.86
CA ARG A 137 -4.20 -9.81 2.83
C ARG A 137 -5.05 -8.66 2.27
N ARG A 138 -5.70 -8.87 1.13
CA ARG A 138 -6.65 -7.93 0.49
C ARG A 138 -6.11 -6.51 0.23
N CYS A 139 -4.80 -6.35 0.14
CA CYS A 139 -4.13 -5.05 -0.03
C CYS A 139 -4.38 -4.36 -1.37
N GLY A 140 -4.80 -5.10 -2.40
CA GLY A 140 -5.02 -4.59 -3.75
C GLY A 140 -3.76 -4.30 -4.56
N ILE A 141 -2.55 -4.66 -4.10
CA ILE A 141 -1.30 -4.41 -4.85
C ILE A 141 -1.33 -5.06 -6.24
N CYS A 142 -1.90 -6.27 -6.35
CA CYS A 142 -2.08 -6.95 -7.64
C CYS A 142 -2.97 -6.16 -8.61
N MET A 143 -4.03 -5.50 -8.13
CA MET A 143 -4.88 -4.61 -8.93
C MET A 143 -4.10 -3.40 -9.44
N GLY A 144 -3.28 -2.78 -8.59
CA GLY A 144 -2.41 -1.67 -9.00
C GLY A 144 -1.32 -2.10 -10.00
N ALA A 145 -0.84 -3.34 -9.89
CA ALA A 145 0.21 -3.89 -10.75
C ALA A 145 -0.26 -4.27 -12.16
N CYS A 146 -1.55 -4.60 -12.33
CA CYS A 146 -2.08 -5.12 -13.57
C CYS A 146 -2.28 -4.02 -14.62
N PRO A 147 -1.53 -4.03 -15.75
CA PRO A 147 -1.71 -3.03 -16.81
C PRO A 147 -3.05 -3.21 -17.55
N GLU A 148 -3.50 -4.45 -17.70
CA GLU A 148 -4.78 -4.81 -18.35
C GLU A 148 -6.00 -4.60 -17.45
N ARG A 149 -5.78 -4.21 -16.17
CA ARG A 149 -6.85 -3.93 -15.19
C ARG A 149 -7.85 -5.08 -15.03
N ILE A 150 -7.40 -6.33 -15.11
CA ILE A 150 -8.28 -7.52 -15.03
C ILE A 150 -8.61 -7.94 -13.60
N ILE A 151 -7.98 -7.33 -12.61
CA ILE A 151 -8.07 -7.71 -11.20
C ILE A 151 -8.91 -6.65 -10.49
N GLY A 152 -9.94 -7.06 -9.77
CA GLY A 152 -10.75 -6.18 -8.94
C GLY A 152 -11.28 -6.90 -7.71
N PHE A 153 -11.84 -6.15 -6.78
CA PHE A 153 -12.60 -6.66 -5.64
C PHE A 153 -14.03 -6.14 -5.76
N LYS A 154 -15.00 -6.84 -5.17
CA LYS A 154 -16.42 -6.47 -5.22
C LYS A 154 -16.70 -5.04 -4.73
N ASP A 155 -15.97 -4.62 -3.70
CA ASP A 155 -16.07 -3.31 -3.04
C ASP A 155 -14.89 -2.37 -3.35
N TYR A 156 -13.90 -2.84 -4.12
CA TYR A 156 -12.70 -2.07 -4.44
C TYR A 156 -12.15 -2.47 -5.82
N SER A 157 -12.41 -1.64 -6.82
CA SER A 157 -11.95 -1.88 -8.19
C SER A 157 -11.44 -0.59 -8.83
N VAL A 158 -10.75 -0.74 -9.96
CA VAL A 158 -10.33 0.41 -10.77
C VAL A 158 -11.53 1.27 -11.16
N ASP A 159 -12.65 0.65 -11.54
CA ASP A 159 -13.86 1.37 -11.95
C ASP A 159 -14.51 2.15 -10.80
N ILE A 160 -14.51 1.59 -9.58
CA ILE A 160 -15.04 2.27 -8.38
C ILE A 160 -14.22 3.53 -8.11
N ILE A 161 -12.88 3.43 -8.12
CA ILE A 161 -12.00 4.57 -7.89
C ILE A 161 -12.09 5.60 -9.02
N SER A 162 -12.12 5.16 -10.28
CA SER A 162 -12.35 6.07 -11.42
C SER A 162 -13.72 6.77 -11.32
N SER A 163 -14.75 6.11 -10.77
CA SER A 163 -16.05 6.73 -10.52
C SER A 163 -15.99 7.77 -9.39
N MET A 164 -15.23 7.52 -8.33
CA MET A 164 -14.98 8.50 -7.26
C MET A 164 -14.22 9.72 -7.80
N ILE A 165 -13.19 9.50 -8.62
CA ILE A 165 -12.48 10.59 -9.32
C ILE A 165 -13.49 11.40 -10.13
N LYS A 166 -14.34 10.73 -10.93
CA LYS A 166 -15.39 11.35 -11.75
C LYS A 166 -16.39 12.19 -10.94
N ALA A 167 -16.74 11.75 -9.74
CA ALA A 167 -17.68 12.47 -8.88
C ALA A 167 -17.12 13.79 -8.33
N ILE A 168 -15.79 13.97 -8.31
CA ILE A 168 -15.18 15.21 -7.85
C ILE A 168 -15.45 16.31 -8.88
N ASN A 169 -16.15 17.35 -8.43
CA ASN A 169 -16.34 18.59 -9.18
C ASN A 169 -15.00 19.32 -9.35
N VAL A 170 -14.61 19.58 -10.59
CA VAL A 170 -13.44 20.39 -10.94
C VAL A 170 -13.94 21.78 -11.33
N PRO A 171 -13.44 22.87 -10.72
CA PRO A 171 -13.80 24.23 -11.10
C PRO A 171 -13.43 24.53 -12.55
N TYR A 172 -14.19 25.40 -13.20
CA TYR A 172 -13.86 25.92 -14.53
C TYR A 172 -12.61 26.81 -14.48
N GLU A 173 -12.00 27.07 -15.64
CA GLU A 173 -10.75 27.82 -15.77
C GLU A 173 -10.87 29.28 -15.26
N ASP A 174 -12.05 29.87 -15.37
CA ASP A 174 -12.37 31.22 -14.92
C ASP A 174 -12.61 31.33 -13.40
N GLU A 175 -12.76 30.21 -12.69
CA GLU A 175 -12.84 30.19 -11.25
C GLU A 175 -11.44 30.16 -10.62
N PRO A 176 -11.10 31.05 -9.67
CA PRO A 176 -9.79 31.11 -9.01
C PRO A 176 -9.61 30.00 -7.96
N LYS A 177 -10.13 28.80 -8.22
CA LYS A 177 -10.12 27.65 -7.30
C LYS A 177 -9.26 26.55 -7.86
N PHE A 178 -8.33 26.09 -7.03
CA PHE A 178 -7.56 24.90 -7.27
C PHE A 178 -8.33 23.66 -6.81
N ARG A 179 -8.08 22.52 -7.45
CA ARG A 179 -8.60 21.22 -7.06
C ARG A 179 -7.47 20.21 -7.05
N ILE A 180 -7.20 19.72 -5.84
CA ILE A 180 -6.09 18.81 -5.59
C ILE A 180 -6.69 17.48 -5.17
N LEU A 181 -6.28 16.41 -5.85
CA LEU A 181 -6.67 15.06 -5.48
C LEU A 181 -5.62 14.45 -4.56
N CYS A 182 -6.05 13.85 -3.45
CA CYS A 182 -5.18 13.16 -2.54
C CYS A 182 -5.56 11.68 -2.48
N PHE A 183 -4.65 10.79 -2.91
CA PHE A 183 -4.79 9.36 -2.64
C PHE A 183 -4.12 9.05 -1.30
N ALA A 184 -4.91 8.66 -0.30
CA ALA A 184 -4.41 8.40 1.04
C ALA A 184 -4.46 6.91 1.36
N CYS A 185 -3.32 6.34 1.79
CA CYS A 185 -3.27 4.99 2.33
C CYS A 185 -4.19 4.87 3.55
N GLU A 186 -5.09 3.89 3.52
CA GLU A 186 -6.06 3.64 4.60
C GLU A 186 -5.43 3.31 5.96
N ASN A 187 -4.18 2.83 5.98
CA ASN A 187 -3.60 2.29 7.22
C ASN A 187 -2.91 3.35 8.08
N ASP A 188 -2.14 4.27 7.48
CA ASP A 188 -1.44 5.33 8.23
C ASP A 188 -1.97 6.73 7.87
N ALA A 189 -2.14 7.02 6.57
CA ALA A 189 -2.47 8.36 6.11
C ALA A 189 -3.91 8.77 6.46
N ILE A 190 -4.90 7.87 6.28
CA ILE A 190 -6.29 8.15 6.67
C ILE A 190 -6.40 8.34 8.20
N PRO A 191 -5.88 7.45 9.06
CA PRO A 191 -5.89 7.68 10.50
C PRO A 191 -5.17 8.97 10.92
N ALA A 192 -4.05 9.32 10.28
CA ALA A 192 -3.38 10.59 10.54
C ALA A 192 -4.22 11.81 10.13
N LEU A 193 -4.97 11.73 9.01
CA LEU A 193 -5.94 12.76 8.60
C LEU A 193 -7.13 12.83 9.57
N ASP A 194 -7.62 11.71 10.07
CA ASP A 194 -8.68 11.66 11.09
C ASP A 194 -8.20 12.32 12.40
N MET A 195 -6.97 12.01 12.84
CA MET A 195 -6.36 12.65 14.00
C MET A 195 -6.18 14.15 13.79
N ALA A 196 -5.80 14.59 12.58
CA ALA A 196 -5.72 16.01 12.23
C ALA A 196 -7.10 16.69 12.39
N GLY A 197 -8.16 16.03 11.91
CA GLY A 197 -9.55 16.48 12.09
C GLY A 197 -9.98 16.58 13.56
N ILE A 198 -9.70 15.56 14.37
CA ILE A 198 -10.03 15.55 15.81
C ILE A 198 -9.31 16.69 16.54
N ASN A 199 -8.05 16.95 16.18
CA ASN A 199 -7.25 18.04 16.74
C ASN A 199 -7.56 19.40 16.11
N ARG A 200 -8.54 19.48 15.22
CA ARG A 200 -9.00 20.71 14.55
C ARG A 200 -7.87 21.44 13.83
N THR A 201 -6.93 20.70 13.26
CA THR A 201 -5.89 21.31 12.43
C THR A 201 -6.49 21.74 11.09
N ILE A 202 -6.09 22.91 10.62
CA ILE A 202 -6.62 23.52 9.40
C ILE A 202 -5.60 23.33 8.29
N TYR A 203 -6.06 22.83 7.15
CA TYR A 203 -5.33 22.73 5.90
C TYR A 203 -6.21 23.21 4.76
N ASP A 204 -5.60 23.52 3.62
CA ASP A 204 -6.27 24.14 2.48
C ASP A 204 -7.44 23.27 1.97
N ALA A 205 -8.60 23.91 1.78
CA ALA A 205 -9.87 23.25 1.44
C ALA A 205 -9.98 22.80 -0.04
N SER A 206 -8.97 23.06 -0.86
CA SER A 206 -8.90 22.59 -2.26
C SER A 206 -8.66 21.08 -2.37
N ILE A 207 -8.17 20.44 -1.31
CA ILE A 207 -7.88 19.00 -1.30
C ILE A 207 -9.16 18.14 -1.27
N ARG A 208 -9.16 17.05 -2.02
CA ARG A 208 -10.18 15.99 -1.98
C ARG A 208 -9.48 14.67 -1.76
N VAL A 209 -9.86 13.96 -0.70
CA VAL A 209 -9.20 12.71 -0.32
C VAL A 209 -10.00 11.53 -0.86
N ILE A 210 -9.32 10.63 -1.58
CA ILE A 210 -9.82 9.29 -1.91
C ILE A 210 -8.96 8.28 -1.13
N PRO A 211 -9.55 7.51 -0.22
CA PRO A 211 -8.83 6.44 0.45
C PRO A 211 -8.51 5.31 -0.53
N VAL A 212 -7.30 4.76 -0.42
CA VAL A 212 -6.90 3.52 -1.09
C VAL A 212 -6.42 2.53 -0.05
N ARG A 213 -6.75 1.24 -0.23
CA ARG A 213 -6.36 0.17 0.71
C ARG A 213 -4.86 0.20 1.00
N CYS A 214 -4.06 0.48 -0.03
CA CYS A 214 -2.62 0.69 0.05
C CYS A 214 -2.20 1.62 -1.09
N LEU A 215 -1.16 2.45 -0.93
CA LEU A 215 -0.62 3.14 -2.11
C LEU A 215 -0.10 2.15 -3.18
N GLY A 216 0.33 0.95 -2.78
CA GLY A 216 0.73 -0.08 -3.73
C GLY A 216 -0.42 -0.61 -4.60
N SER A 217 -1.69 -0.36 -4.24
CA SER A 217 -2.85 -0.68 -5.09
C SER A 217 -3.17 0.42 -6.10
N LEU A 218 -2.44 1.54 -6.09
CA LEU A 218 -2.60 2.61 -7.05
C LEU A 218 -2.20 2.12 -8.45
N ASN A 219 -3.17 2.19 -9.37
CA ASN A 219 -2.97 1.98 -10.79
C ASN A 219 -2.66 3.34 -11.44
N LEU A 220 -1.71 3.37 -12.39
CA LEU A 220 -1.30 4.61 -13.07
C LEU A 220 -2.43 5.27 -13.86
N VAL A 221 -3.47 4.51 -14.22
CA VAL A 221 -4.68 5.06 -14.85
C VAL A 221 -5.34 6.12 -13.97
N PHE A 222 -5.27 5.99 -12.63
CA PHE A 222 -5.88 6.98 -11.74
C PHE A 222 -5.21 8.34 -11.85
N ILE A 223 -3.89 8.38 -12.08
CA ILE A 223 -3.14 9.62 -12.24
C ILE A 223 -3.53 10.30 -13.55
N SER A 224 -3.48 9.55 -14.65
CA SER A 224 -3.83 10.06 -15.97
C SER A 224 -5.30 10.47 -16.07
N ASP A 225 -6.24 9.66 -15.58
CA ASP A 225 -7.67 10.01 -15.52
C ASP A 225 -7.92 11.29 -14.70
N SER A 226 -7.19 11.47 -13.59
CA SER A 226 -7.38 12.64 -12.72
C SER A 226 -6.87 13.92 -13.38
N LEU A 227 -5.69 13.89 -13.97
CA LEU A 227 -5.11 15.04 -14.66
C LEU A 227 -5.88 15.38 -15.94
N ALA A 228 -6.33 14.38 -16.70
CA ALA A 228 -7.13 14.59 -17.90
C ALA A 228 -8.49 15.26 -17.61
N ARG A 229 -8.98 15.19 -16.36
CA ARG A 229 -10.20 15.89 -15.91
C ARG A 229 -9.95 17.30 -15.37
N GLY A 230 -8.71 17.79 -15.41
CA GLY A 230 -8.36 19.12 -14.95
C GLY A 230 -8.05 19.24 -13.45
N MET A 231 -7.74 18.13 -12.74
CA MET A 231 -7.18 18.24 -11.38
C MET A 231 -5.84 18.97 -11.44
N ASP A 232 -5.62 19.98 -10.61
CA ASP A 232 -4.40 20.81 -10.69
C ASP A 232 -3.15 20.08 -10.19
N GLY A 233 -3.35 19.15 -9.26
CA GLY A 233 -2.29 18.34 -8.67
C GLY A 233 -2.83 17.11 -7.98
N ILE A 234 -1.94 16.14 -7.80
CA ILE A 234 -2.19 14.84 -7.16
C ILE A 234 -1.17 14.63 -6.07
N LEU A 235 -1.64 14.55 -4.83
CA LEU A 235 -0.85 14.19 -3.66
C LEU A 235 -1.08 12.71 -3.33
N LEU A 236 -0.01 11.97 -3.06
CA LEU A 236 -0.08 10.58 -2.62
C LEU A 236 0.48 10.49 -1.20
N LEU A 237 -0.36 10.11 -0.23
CA LEU A 237 0.06 9.96 1.16
C LEU A 237 0.24 8.47 1.48
N GLY A 238 1.49 8.07 1.70
CA GLY A 238 1.90 6.68 1.92
C GLY A 238 2.54 6.45 3.26
N CYS A 239 2.56 5.19 3.71
CA CYS A 239 3.37 4.77 4.85
C CYS A 239 4.86 5.02 4.57
N VAL A 240 5.67 5.17 5.61
CA VAL A 240 7.13 5.26 5.51
C VAL A 240 7.71 4.00 4.84
N LEU A 241 8.68 4.21 3.95
CA LEU A 241 9.36 3.18 3.16
C LEU A 241 10.84 3.06 3.58
N GLY A 242 11.48 1.96 3.16
CA GLY A 242 12.89 1.68 3.44
C GLY A 242 13.07 0.77 4.66
N ASP A 243 14.19 0.96 5.37
CA ASP A 243 14.62 0.09 6.47
C ASP A 243 13.70 0.22 7.70
N ASP A 244 13.06 1.39 7.89
CA ASP A 244 12.04 1.64 8.91
C ASP A 244 10.66 1.16 8.43
N TYR A 245 10.50 -0.16 8.23
CA TYR A 245 9.34 -0.80 7.61
C TYR A 245 8.00 -0.54 8.34
N GLN A 246 7.37 0.61 8.08
CA GLN A 246 6.03 0.94 8.59
C GLN A 246 4.90 0.57 7.62
N CYS A 247 5.24 0.21 6.39
CA CYS A 247 4.22 -0.18 5.42
C CYS A 247 3.48 -1.44 5.90
N HIS A 248 2.17 -1.29 6.13
CA HIS A 248 1.27 -2.37 6.55
C HIS A 248 1.27 -3.59 5.61
N PHE A 249 1.66 -3.37 4.36
CA PHE A 249 1.76 -4.40 3.33
C PHE A 249 3.19 -4.61 2.84
N VAL A 250 4.17 -4.41 3.73
CA VAL A 250 5.61 -4.64 3.54
C VAL A 250 6.28 -3.69 2.56
N ARG A 251 5.82 -3.63 1.30
CA ARG A 251 6.48 -2.87 0.21
C ARG A 251 5.51 -2.00 -0.61
N GLY A 252 4.30 -1.77 -0.12
CA GLY A 252 3.26 -1.06 -0.87
C GLY A 252 3.66 0.36 -1.28
N SER A 253 4.14 1.18 -0.34
CA SER A 253 4.63 2.53 -0.62
C SER A 253 5.85 2.54 -1.54
N GLU A 254 6.79 1.60 -1.35
CA GLU A 254 7.97 1.45 -2.20
C GLU A 254 7.59 1.14 -3.66
N LEU A 255 6.65 0.22 -3.88
CA LEU A 255 6.11 -0.10 -5.20
C LEU A 255 5.44 1.12 -5.84
N ALA A 256 4.68 1.90 -5.07
CA ALA A 256 4.07 3.13 -5.56
C ALA A 256 5.13 4.14 -6.00
N GLN A 257 6.16 4.38 -5.17
CA GLN A 257 7.27 5.28 -5.50
C GLN A 257 8.01 4.84 -6.77
N TYR A 258 8.27 3.54 -6.92
CA TYR A 258 8.88 2.98 -8.13
C TYR A 258 8.02 3.15 -9.39
N ARG A 259 6.69 3.03 -9.27
CA ARG A 259 5.78 3.28 -10.41
C ARG A 259 5.74 4.77 -10.74
N LEU A 260 5.71 5.65 -9.74
CA LEU A 260 5.68 7.10 -9.89
C LEU A 260 6.96 7.66 -10.51
N SER A 261 8.14 7.09 -10.23
CA SER A 261 9.39 7.54 -10.86
C SER A 261 9.36 7.40 -12.40
N LYS A 262 8.47 6.56 -12.93
CA LYS A 262 8.25 6.38 -14.38
C LYS A 262 7.10 7.22 -14.94
N VAL A 263 6.31 7.85 -14.08
CA VAL A 263 5.15 8.67 -14.51
C VAL A 263 5.60 9.98 -15.14
N GLY A 264 6.73 10.54 -14.71
CA GLY A 264 7.26 11.81 -15.25
C GLY A 264 7.37 11.83 -16.77
N GLU A 265 7.85 10.76 -17.40
CA GLU A 265 7.91 10.64 -18.87
C GLU A 265 6.53 10.68 -19.52
N THR A 266 5.52 10.11 -18.85
CA THR A 266 4.14 10.12 -19.35
C THR A 266 3.51 11.50 -19.22
N LEU A 267 3.78 12.21 -18.12
CA LEU A 267 3.29 13.57 -17.88
C LEU A 267 3.87 14.57 -18.88
N GLN A 268 5.17 14.47 -19.15
CA GLN A 268 5.84 15.32 -20.14
C GLN A 268 5.24 15.13 -21.55
N ARG A 269 4.86 13.90 -21.92
CA ARG A 269 4.17 13.63 -23.20
C ARG A 269 2.77 14.26 -23.27
N LEU A 270 2.14 14.49 -22.13
CA LEU A 270 0.85 15.19 -22.00
C LEU A 270 1.03 16.72 -21.84
N ALA A 271 2.25 17.24 -21.99
CA ALA A 271 2.58 18.64 -21.74
C ALA A 271 2.22 19.12 -20.32
N LEU A 272 2.36 18.23 -19.34
CA LEU A 272 2.16 18.54 -17.91
C LEU A 272 3.47 18.46 -17.14
N GLU A 273 3.60 19.34 -16.15
CA GLU A 273 4.72 19.39 -15.22
C GLU A 273 4.73 18.12 -14.32
N PRO A 274 5.84 17.38 -14.24
CA PRO A 274 5.97 16.22 -13.35
C PRO A 274 5.65 16.53 -11.88
N GLU A 275 5.94 17.76 -11.44
CA GLU A 275 5.71 18.29 -10.10
C GLU A 275 4.23 18.31 -9.70
N ARG A 276 3.29 18.17 -10.66
CA ARG A 276 1.86 18.02 -10.38
C ARG A 276 1.52 16.73 -9.66
N VAL A 277 2.41 15.73 -9.65
CA VAL A 277 2.20 14.47 -8.95
C VAL A 277 3.31 14.27 -7.93
N HIS A 278 2.94 14.27 -6.65
CA HIS A 278 3.90 14.18 -5.57
C HIS A 278 3.50 13.11 -4.55
N MET A 279 4.49 12.41 -4.01
CA MET A 279 4.28 11.42 -2.96
C MET A 279 4.98 11.85 -1.68
N GLU A 280 4.21 11.87 -0.58
CA GLU A 280 4.68 12.12 0.77
C GLU A 280 4.58 10.86 1.63
N GLN A 281 5.50 10.76 2.57
CA GLN A 281 5.54 9.69 3.56
C GLN A 281 4.98 10.19 4.88
N VAL A 282 4.07 9.42 5.47
CA VAL A 282 3.30 9.79 6.65
C VAL A 282 3.27 8.60 7.60
N MET A 283 3.63 8.84 8.87
CA MET A 283 3.34 7.92 9.97
C MET A 283 1.95 8.21 10.55
N ILE A 284 1.33 7.22 11.17
CA ILE A 284 0.04 7.40 11.87
C ILE A 284 0.08 8.55 12.91
N THR A 285 1.24 8.83 13.49
CA THR A 285 1.47 9.90 14.48
C THR A 285 1.79 11.28 13.87
N ASP A 286 1.96 11.40 12.56
CA ASP A 286 2.37 12.64 11.88
C ASP A 286 1.21 13.62 11.61
N TYR A 287 0.08 13.46 12.29
CA TYR A 287 -1.11 14.32 12.13
C TYR A 287 -0.81 15.83 12.27
N HIS A 288 0.19 16.18 13.09
CA HIS A 288 0.62 17.55 13.32
C HIS A 288 1.46 18.13 12.17
N LYS A 289 2.09 17.28 11.34
CA LYS A 289 2.88 17.68 10.17
C LYS A 289 2.07 17.72 8.89
N LEU A 290 1.00 16.91 8.80
CA LEU A 290 0.14 16.79 7.62
C LEU A 290 -0.35 18.14 7.06
N PRO A 291 -0.85 19.11 7.87
CA PRO A 291 -1.29 20.39 7.33
C PRO A 291 -0.18 21.15 6.60
N LYS A 292 1.05 21.09 7.14
CA LYS A 292 2.21 21.72 6.51
C LYS A 292 2.55 21.04 5.19
N MET A 293 2.64 19.72 5.17
CA MET A 293 2.92 18.94 3.95
C MET A 293 1.90 19.21 2.84
N ILE A 294 0.61 19.21 3.20
CA ILE A 294 -0.50 19.48 2.27
C ILE A 294 -0.40 20.91 1.74
N ASN A 295 -0.29 21.90 2.62
CA ASN A 295 -0.27 23.30 2.20
C ASN A 295 0.97 23.62 1.35
N GLU A 296 2.15 23.11 1.71
CA GLU A 296 3.37 23.31 0.92
C GLU A 296 3.25 22.70 -0.48
N PHE A 297 2.62 21.53 -0.63
CA PHE A 297 2.33 20.98 -1.95
C PHE A 297 1.36 21.87 -2.73
N ILE A 298 0.30 22.35 -2.09
CA ILE A 298 -0.72 23.18 -2.73
C ILE A 298 -0.15 24.52 -3.19
N GLU A 299 0.72 25.16 -2.40
CA GLU A 299 1.40 26.39 -2.80
C GLU A 299 2.30 26.16 -4.02
N LYS A 300 3.04 25.05 -4.08
CA LYS A 300 3.81 24.69 -5.28
C LYS A 300 2.91 24.54 -6.51
N ILE A 301 1.74 23.92 -6.37
CA ILE A 301 0.79 23.81 -7.49
C ILE A 301 0.22 25.18 -7.90
N LYS A 302 -0.03 26.08 -6.95
CA LYS A 302 -0.45 27.46 -7.24
C LYS A 302 0.62 28.23 -8.01
N GLU A 303 1.89 28.02 -7.71
CA GLU A 303 3.02 28.60 -8.45
C GLU A 303 3.13 28.08 -9.89
N ILE A 304 2.86 26.79 -10.12
CA ILE A 304 2.80 26.19 -11.46
C ILE A 304 1.60 26.73 -12.24
N GLY A 305 0.47 26.93 -11.56
CA GLY A 305 -0.78 27.42 -12.15
C GLY A 305 -1.78 26.31 -12.48
N PRO A 306 -2.97 26.70 -13.00
CA PRO A 306 -4.05 25.77 -13.25
C PRO A 306 -3.67 24.68 -14.26
N ASN A 307 -4.29 23.51 -14.16
CA ASN A 307 -4.12 22.45 -15.14
C ASN A 307 -4.70 22.88 -16.51
N PRO A 308 -3.95 22.78 -17.62
CA PRO A 308 -4.42 23.11 -18.97
C PRO A 308 -5.66 22.35 -19.44
N PHE A 309 -5.95 21.20 -18.86
CA PHE A 309 -7.13 20.38 -19.16
C PHE A 309 -8.39 20.78 -18.38
N LYS A 310 -8.35 21.86 -17.58
CA LYS A 310 -9.55 22.40 -16.94
C LYS A 310 -10.57 22.87 -17.98
N GLY A 311 -11.83 22.50 -17.79
CA GLY A 311 -12.95 22.96 -18.62
C GLY A 311 -13.19 22.16 -19.91
N PHE A 312 -12.39 21.12 -20.20
CA PHE A 312 -12.54 20.21 -21.33
C PHE A 312 -13.09 18.84 -20.92
#